data_AF-A0AAE6CF96-F1
#
_entry.id   AF-A0AAE6CF96-F1
#
_cell.length_a   1.000
_cell.length_b   1.000
_cell.length_c   1.000
_cell.angle_alpha   90.00
_cell.angle_beta   90.00
_cell.angle_gamma   90.00
#
_symmetry.space_group_name_H-M   'P 1'
#
loop_
_entity.id
_entity.type
_entity.pdbx_description
1 polymer ?
#
loop_
_entity_poly.entity_id
_entity_poly.type
_entity_poly.pdbx_seq_one_letter_code
_entity_poly.pdbx_strand_id
1 'polypeptide(L)'
;MKALRLILVVFGLGLICAPALAEGLNAPQGRAVLTVSGKIANTNGRNVAKFDLAMLDQLPQHSIKTSTPWFDAPKTFSGPLARDLMKLVGAQGGKVKAIALNDYATNIPIQDFQTYDVVLATRIDGETLNIREKGPVFVIYPFDLVPETKNEIFFQRCIWQLVQIKVE
;
A
#
# COMPACT_ATOMS: atom_id res chain seq x y z
N MET A 1 71.32 -21.93 -25.01
CA MET A 1 71.40 -20.80 -24.05
C MET A 1 70.18 -19.93 -24.23
N LYS A 2 69.60 -19.52 -23.10
CA LYS A 2 68.25 -18.96 -22.93
C LYS A 2 68.12 -17.55 -23.54
N ALA A 3 66.98 -17.24 -24.15
CA ALA A 3 66.49 -15.87 -24.26
C ALA A 3 64.95 -15.90 -24.20
N LEU A 4 64.44 -15.74 -22.98
CA LEU A 4 63.04 -15.62 -22.61
C LEU A 4 62.56 -14.20 -23.00
N ARG A 5 61.59 -14.08 -23.90
CA ARG A 5 60.93 -12.80 -24.21
C ARG A 5 59.69 -12.66 -23.33
N LEU A 6 59.74 -11.68 -22.44
CA LEU A 6 58.67 -11.27 -21.54
C LEU A 6 57.60 -10.50 -22.33
N ILE A 7 56.41 -11.07 -22.51
CA ILE A 7 55.25 -10.34 -23.05
C ILE A 7 54.42 -9.87 -21.85
N LEU A 8 54.43 -8.56 -21.62
CA LEU A 8 53.54 -7.88 -20.68
C LEU A 8 52.15 -7.79 -21.33
N VAL A 9 51.19 -8.56 -20.81
CA VAL A 9 49.78 -8.41 -21.16
C VAL A 9 49.14 -7.53 -20.08
N VAL A 10 48.83 -6.29 -20.44
CA VAL A 10 48.06 -5.36 -19.61
C VAL A 10 46.60 -5.78 -19.65
N PHE A 11 46.12 -6.41 -18.56
CA PHE A 11 44.69 -6.71 -18.40
C PHE A 11 43.98 -5.44 -17.92
N GLY A 12 43.29 -4.76 -18.84
CA GLY A 12 42.40 -3.66 -18.52
C GLY A 12 41.22 -4.16 -17.68
N LEU A 13 41.14 -3.71 -16.42
CA LEU A 13 40.04 -4.00 -15.52
C LEU A 13 38.82 -3.17 -15.96
N GLY A 14 38.01 -3.71 -16.87
CA GLY A 14 36.74 -3.11 -17.24
C GLY A 14 35.78 -3.19 -16.05
N LEU A 15 35.49 -2.04 -15.43
CA LEU A 15 34.35 -1.89 -14.53
C LEU A 15 33.06 -2.10 -15.33
N ILE A 16 32.53 -3.32 -15.29
CA ILE A 16 31.19 -3.62 -15.76
C ILE A 16 30.23 -3.02 -14.71
N CYS A 17 29.81 -1.79 -14.95
CA CYS A 17 28.69 -1.18 -14.24
C CYS A 17 27.42 -1.87 -14.75
N ALA A 18 26.96 -2.91 -14.04
CA ALA A 18 25.70 -3.54 -14.36
C ALA A 18 24.56 -2.54 -14.05
N PRO A 19 23.66 -2.26 -14.99
CA PRO A 19 22.50 -1.42 -14.69
C PRO A 19 21.64 -2.16 -13.67
N ALA A 20 21.41 -1.53 -12.51
CA ALA A 20 20.40 -1.99 -11.57
C ALA A 20 19.04 -1.92 -12.28
N LEU A 21 18.53 -3.06 -12.74
CA LEU A 21 17.14 -3.18 -13.13
C LEU A 21 16.33 -2.80 -11.89
N ALA A 22 15.45 -1.82 -12.03
CA ALA A 22 14.47 -1.49 -11.00
C ALA A 22 13.74 -2.80 -10.65
N GLU A 23 14.02 -3.35 -9.46
CA GLU A 23 13.30 -4.50 -8.95
C GLU A 23 11.84 -4.07 -8.83
N GLY A 24 11.02 -4.55 -9.77
CA GLY A 24 9.58 -4.40 -9.69
C GLY A 24 9.06 -4.97 -8.37
N LEU A 25 7.85 -4.59 -7.98
CA LEU A 25 7.25 -5.12 -6.77
C LEU A 25 7.25 -6.66 -6.81
N ASN A 26 7.59 -7.31 -5.70
CA ASN A 26 7.51 -8.76 -5.60
C ASN A 26 6.06 -9.22 -5.86
N ALA A 27 5.90 -10.38 -6.50
CA ALA A 27 4.59 -10.99 -6.66
C ALA A 27 4.06 -11.49 -5.29
N PRO A 28 2.74 -11.41 -5.03
CA PRO A 28 2.16 -11.97 -3.82
C PRO A 28 2.37 -13.50 -3.78
N GLN A 29 2.73 -14.02 -2.61
CA GLN A 29 2.88 -15.45 -2.36
C GLN A 29 1.56 -16.08 -1.89
N GLY A 30 0.71 -15.26 -1.24
CA GLY A 30 -0.62 -15.64 -0.82
C GLY A 30 -1.74 -15.12 -1.72
N ARG A 31 -2.98 -15.29 -1.26
CA ARG A 31 -4.15 -14.69 -1.92
C ARG A 31 -4.04 -13.17 -1.87
N ALA A 32 -4.11 -12.53 -3.04
CA ALA A 32 -4.20 -11.08 -3.11
C ALA A 32 -5.46 -10.58 -2.37
N VAL A 33 -5.27 -9.61 -1.48
CA VAL A 33 -6.33 -8.97 -0.69
C VAL A 33 -6.60 -7.53 -1.14
N LEU A 34 -5.63 -6.89 -1.79
CA LEU A 34 -5.76 -5.53 -2.34
C LEU A 34 -5.08 -5.45 -3.70
N THR A 35 -5.73 -4.80 -4.67
CA THR A 35 -5.14 -4.47 -5.97
C THR A 35 -5.14 -2.97 -6.19
N VAL A 36 -3.98 -2.41 -6.51
CA VAL A 36 -3.81 -1.00 -6.89
C VAL A 36 -3.58 -0.91 -8.39
N SER A 37 -4.21 0.06 -9.04
CA SER A 37 -4.17 0.26 -10.49
C SER A 37 -4.25 1.73 -10.87
N GLY A 38 -4.19 2.04 -12.17
CA GLY A 38 -4.30 3.41 -12.67
C GLY A 38 -2.94 4.07 -12.82
N LYS A 39 -2.82 5.32 -12.39
CA LYS A 39 -1.59 6.11 -12.51
C LYS A 39 -0.56 5.72 -11.45
N ILE A 40 0.05 4.54 -11.60
CA ILE A 40 1.08 3.98 -10.72
C ILE A 40 2.32 3.58 -11.53
N ALA A 41 3.51 3.68 -10.94
CA ALA A 41 4.78 3.37 -11.59
C ALA A 41 5.26 1.94 -11.28
N ASN A 42 5.09 1.49 -10.05
CA ASN A 42 5.61 0.20 -9.59
C ASN A 42 4.50 -0.86 -9.61
N THR A 43 4.72 -1.94 -10.35
CA THR A 43 3.72 -2.99 -10.58
C THR A 43 4.34 -4.39 -10.40
N ASN A 44 3.50 -5.38 -10.12
CA ASN A 44 3.86 -6.81 -10.07
C ASN A 44 2.89 -7.68 -10.90
N GLY A 45 2.22 -7.03 -11.85
CA GLY A 45 1.27 -7.59 -12.80
C GLY A 45 1.05 -6.61 -13.95
N ARG A 46 0.17 -6.96 -14.90
CA ARG A 46 -0.09 -6.10 -16.05
C ARG A 46 -0.80 -4.81 -15.61
N ASN A 47 -0.04 -3.71 -15.49
CA ASN A 47 -0.51 -2.38 -15.10
C ASN A 47 -1.19 -2.32 -13.72
N VAL A 48 -0.87 -3.27 -12.83
CA VAL A 48 -1.44 -3.35 -11.48
C VAL A 48 -0.38 -3.78 -10.47
N ALA A 49 -0.57 -3.35 -9.22
CA ALA A 49 0.16 -3.83 -8.06
C ALA A 49 -0.81 -4.62 -7.16
N LYS A 50 -0.56 -5.91 -6.97
CA LYS A 50 -1.35 -6.81 -6.13
C LYS A 50 -0.62 -7.05 -4.82
N PHE A 51 -1.36 -6.99 -3.72
CA PHE A 51 -0.83 -7.19 -2.37
C PHE A 51 -1.59 -8.33 -1.72
N ASP A 52 -0.86 -9.32 -1.20
CA ASP A 52 -1.39 -10.21 -0.17
C ASP A 52 -1.24 -9.56 1.22
N LEU A 53 -1.74 -10.23 2.26
CA LEU A 53 -1.66 -9.72 3.62
C LEU A 53 -0.22 -9.56 4.11
N ALA A 54 0.68 -10.50 3.76
CA ALA A 54 2.07 -10.47 4.19
C ALA A 54 2.83 -9.28 3.59
N MET A 55 2.54 -8.92 2.33
CA MET A 55 3.11 -7.73 1.70
C MET A 55 2.61 -6.43 2.38
N LEU A 56 1.34 -6.37 2.80
CA LEU A 56 0.83 -5.22 3.55
C LEU A 56 1.44 -5.12 4.95
N ASP A 57 1.73 -6.26 5.58
CA ASP A 57 2.38 -6.34 6.89
C ASP A 57 3.87 -5.92 6.86
N GLN A 58 4.52 -5.98 5.70
CA GLN A 58 5.90 -5.51 5.52
C GLN A 58 6.04 -3.98 5.48
N LEU A 59 4.94 -3.26 5.25
CA LEU A 59 4.93 -1.81 5.34
C LEU A 59 4.95 -1.36 6.80
N PRO A 60 5.39 -0.11 7.10
CA PRO A 60 5.28 0.44 8.45
C PRO A 60 3.85 0.32 8.97
N GLN A 61 3.68 -0.34 10.12
CA GLN A 61 2.37 -0.57 10.72
C GLN A 61 2.00 0.55 11.68
N HIS A 62 0.76 0.99 11.62
CA HIS A 62 0.20 2.02 12.48
C HIS A 62 -1.06 1.49 13.17
N SER A 63 -1.32 2.00 14.38
CA SER A 63 -2.51 1.64 15.15
C SER A 63 -3.21 2.91 15.63
N ILE A 64 -4.52 2.98 15.41
CA ILE A 64 -5.36 4.08 15.89
C ILE A 64 -6.53 3.52 16.69
N LYS A 65 -6.78 4.11 17.86
CA LYS A 65 -8.00 3.85 18.63
C LYS A 65 -8.97 4.99 18.39
N THR A 66 -10.12 4.71 17.80
CA THR A 66 -11.12 5.74 17.48
C THR A 66 -12.54 5.22 17.59
N SER A 67 -13.44 6.11 17.99
CA SER A 67 -14.89 5.92 17.94
C SER A 67 -15.36 5.99 16.49
N THR A 68 -16.27 5.10 16.10
CA THR A 68 -16.84 5.06 14.75
C THR A 68 -18.35 4.83 14.84
N PRO A 69 -19.16 5.22 13.84
CA PRO A 69 -20.60 5.01 13.88
C PRO A 69 -21.03 3.55 13.68
N TRP A 70 -20.09 2.62 13.41
CA TRP A 70 -20.39 1.22 13.09
C TRP A 70 -20.12 0.24 14.24
N PHE A 71 -19.60 0.74 15.36
CA PHE A 71 -19.30 -0.05 16.55
C PHE A 71 -19.75 0.73 17.80
N ASP A 72 -20.30 0.03 18.78
CA ASP A 72 -20.82 0.65 20.01
C ASP A 72 -19.72 1.24 20.92
N ALA A 73 -18.49 0.75 20.79
CA ALA A 73 -17.34 1.18 21.55
C ALA A 73 -16.14 1.50 20.63
N PRO A 74 -15.21 2.38 21.06
CA PRO A 74 -13.99 2.66 20.30
C PRO A 74 -13.20 1.38 20.03
N LYS A 75 -12.77 1.22 18.79
CA LYS A 75 -12.00 0.07 18.31
C LYS A 75 -10.57 0.48 17.99
N THR A 76 -9.63 -0.45 18.12
CA THR A 76 -8.25 -0.26 17.67
C THR A 76 -8.09 -0.85 16.27
N PHE A 77 -7.86 0.02 15.29
CA PHE A 77 -7.63 -0.36 13.89
C PHE A 77 -6.14 -0.33 13.61
N SER A 78 -5.60 -1.39 12.98
CA SER A 78 -4.18 -1.43 12.64
C SER A 78 -3.90 -1.97 11.24
N GLY A 79 -2.87 -1.41 10.63
CA GLY A 79 -2.45 -1.66 9.25
C GLY A 79 -1.47 -0.59 8.77
N PRO A 80 -1.02 -0.65 7.50
CA PRO A 80 -0.18 0.39 6.93
C PRO A 80 -0.95 1.70 6.68
N LEU A 81 -0.23 2.82 6.63
CA LEU A 81 -0.84 4.07 6.18
C LEU A 81 -1.05 4.06 4.67
N ALA A 82 -2.15 4.67 4.23
CA ALA A 82 -2.45 4.83 2.80
C ALA A 82 -1.34 5.59 2.07
N ARG A 83 -0.70 6.58 2.71
CA ARG A 83 0.44 7.34 2.15
C ARG A 83 1.63 6.47 1.78
N ASP A 84 1.92 5.44 2.59
CA ASP A 84 3.08 4.57 2.38
C ASP A 84 2.80 3.61 1.22
N LEU A 85 1.57 3.11 1.12
CA LEU A 85 1.14 2.34 -0.04
C LEU A 85 1.20 3.18 -1.32
N MET A 86 0.70 4.42 -1.30
CA MET A 86 0.74 5.32 -2.46
C MET A 86 2.17 5.64 -2.90
N LYS A 87 3.08 5.85 -1.94
CA LYS A 87 4.51 6.04 -2.21
C LYS A 87 5.13 4.79 -2.80
N LEU A 88 4.85 3.61 -2.24
CA LEU A 88 5.38 2.33 -2.70
C LEU A 88 5.01 2.04 -4.14
N VAL A 89 3.75 2.28 -4.54
CA VAL A 89 3.30 2.04 -5.93
C VAL A 89 3.71 3.17 -6.88
N GLY A 90 4.31 4.25 -6.38
CA GLY A 90 4.66 5.43 -7.18
C GLY A 90 3.41 6.09 -7.77
N ALA A 91 2.38 6.29 -6.96
CA ALA A 91 1.10 6.87 -7.39
C ALA A 91 1.25 8.33 -7.87
N GLN A 92 0.64 8.65 -9.01
CA GLN A 92 0.60 9.99 -9.61
C GLN A 92 -0.84 10.35 -9.95
N GLY A 93 -1.60 10.88 -9.00
CA GLY A 93 -3.02 11.21 -9.20
C GLY A 93 -3.51 12.24 -8.19
N GLY A 94 -4.69 12.80 -8.43
CA GLY A 94 -5.33 13.74 -7.50
C GLY A 94 -6.23 13.03 -6.48
N LYS A 95 -6.73 11.84 -6.84
CA LYS A 95 -7.66 11.07 -6.02
C LYS A 95 -7.49 9.58 -6.30
N VAL A 96 -8.09 8.77 -5.42
CA VAL A 96 -8.31 7.35 -5.67
C VAL A 96 -9.79 7.05 -5.69
N LYS A 97 -10.19 6.13 -6.57
CA LYS A 97 -11.45 5.41 -6.46
C LYS A 97 -11.19 4.13 -5.68
N ALA A 98 -11.76 4.03 -4.48
CA ALA A 98 -11.67 2.87 -3.60
C ALA A 98 -12.92 2.00 -3.80
N ILE A 99 -12.75 0.70 -4.03
CA ILE A 99 -13.82 -0.22 -4.43
C ILE A 99 -13.84 -1.45 -3.50
N ALA A 100 -15.00 -1.71 -2.93
CA ALA A 100 -15.25 -2.83 -2.03
C ALA A 100 -15.60 -4.12 -2.80
N LEU A 101 -15.58 -5.25 -2.08
CA LEU A 101 -15.89 -6.58 -2.61
C LEU A 101 -17.28 -6.68 -3.27
N ASN A 102 -18.22 -5.84 -2.85
CA ASN A 102 -19.59 -5.77 -3.38
C ASN A 102 -19.78 -4.67 -4.44
N ASP A 103 -18.70 -4.21 -5.07
CA ASP A 103 -18.67 -3.15 -6.10
C ASP A 103 -19.11 -1.75 -5.63
N TYR A 104 -19.41 -1.56 -4.34
CA TYR A 104 -19.54 -0.22 -3.78
C TYR A 104 -18.23 0.54 -3.93
N ALA A 105 -18.29 1.82 -4.29
CA ALA A 105 -17.10 2.63 -4.49
C ALA A 105 -17.27 4.05 -3.94
N THR A 106 -16.17 4.60 -3.45
CA THR A 106 -16.07 5.98 -2.99
C THR A 106 -14.80 6.64 -3.52
N ASN A 107 -14.81 7.97 -3.64
CA ASN A 107 -13.64 8.74 -4.06
C ASN A 107 -12.96 9.35 -2.84
N ILE A 108 -11.64 9.16 -2.74
CA ILE A 108 -10.81 9.71 -1.67
C ILE A 108 -9.73 10.60 -2.30
N PRO A 109 -9.63 11.89 -1.94
CA PRO A 109 -8.53 12.73 -2.38
C PRO A 109 -7.20 12.14 -1.91
N ILE A 110 -6.17 12.09 -2.77
CA ILE A 110 -4.83 11.64 -2.33
C ILE A 110 -4.25 12.60 -1.28
N GLN A 111 -4.66 13.87 -1.32
CA GLN A 111 -4.32 14.85 -0.30
C GLN A 111 -4.75 14.41 1.10
N ASP A 112 -5.88 13.70 1.26
CA ASP A 112 -6.29 13.19 2.57
C ASP A 112 -5.25 12.25 3.15
N PHE A 113 -4.65 11.39 2.32
CA PHE A 113 -3.59 10.48 2.76
C PHE A 113 -2.33 11.23 3.19
N GLN A 114 -2.12 12.44 2.68
CA GLN A 114 -0.98 13.28 3.06
C GLN A 114 -1.27 14.10 4.32
N THR A 115 -2.48 14.63 4.44
CA THR A 115 -2.90 15.47 5.57
C THR A 115 -3.19 14.63 6.81
N TYR A 116 -3.76 13.44 6.66
CA TYR A 116 -4.23 12.61 7.76
C TYR A 116 -3.55 11.24 7.75
N ASP A 117 -3.38 10.67 8.94
CA ASP A 117 -2.91 9.30 9.11
C ASP A 117 -4.04 8.30 8.84
N VAL A 118 -4.45 8.22 7.57
CA VAL A 118 -5.44 7.26 7.09
C VAL A 118 -4.84 5.87 7.11
N VAL A 119 -5.39 5.00 7.94
CA VAL A 119 -4.95 3.60 8.10
C VAL A 119 -5.74 2.73 7.12
N LEU A 120 -5.03 1.90 6.35
CA LEU A 120 -5.60 0.79 5.60
C LEU A 120 -5.63 -0.43 6.54
N ALA A 121 -6.61 -0.47 7.43
CA ALA A 121 -6.66 -1.42 8.51
C ALA A 121 -6.86 -2.85 7.97
N THR A 122 -5.97 -3.75 8.37
CA THR A 122 -6.06 -5.20 8.13
C THR A 122 -6.45 -5.94 9.41
N ARG A 123 -6.46 -5.24 10.56
CA ARG A 123 -6.80 -5.78 11.87
C ARG A 123 -7.72 -4.84 12.66
N ILE A 124 -8.59 -5.42 13.47
CA ILE A 124 -9.38 -4.72 14.50
C ILE A 124 -9.14 -5.41 15.84
N ASP A 125 -8.82 -4.63 16.86
CA ASP A 125 -8.50 -5.09 18.22
C ASP A 125 -7.42 -6.19 18.24
N GLY A 126 -6.48 -6.14 17.29
CA GLY A 126 -5.39 -7.09 17.13
C GLY A 126 -5.70 -8.31 16.27
N GLU A 127 -6.97 -8.55 15.93
CA GLU A 127 -7.40 -9.69 15.12
C GLU A 127 -7.47 -9.34 13.63
N THR A 128 -7.02 -10.26 12.77
CA THR A 128 -7.08 -10.07 11.31
C THR A 128 -8.51 -10.03 10.81
N LEU A 129 -8.83 -9.00 10.01
CA LEU A 129 -10.15 -8.83 9.43
C LEU A 129 -10.43 -9.92 8.38
N ASN A 130 -11.45 -10.73 8.64
CA ASN A 130 -12.02 -11.61 7.63
C ASN A 130 -13.15 -10.91 6.86
N ILE A 131 -13.60 -11.51 5.75
CA ILE A 131 -14.62 -10.91 4.87
C ILE A 131 -15.95 -10.67 5.62
N ARG A 132 -16.36 -11.58 6.52
CA ARG A 132 -17.62 -11.44 7.26
C ARG A 132 -17.56 -10.27 8.25
N GLU A 133 -16.37 -9.92 8.71
CA GLU A 133 -16.09 -8.87 9.68
C GLU A 133 -15.43 -7.66 9.01
N LYS A 134 -15.99 -7.20 7.89
CA LYS A 134 -15.58 -5.94 7.21
C LYS A 134 -14.18 -5.96 6.57
N GLY A 135 -13.50 -7.11 6.51
CA GLY A 135 -12.21 -7.30 5.83
C GLY A 135 -12.31 -7.53 4.32
N PRO A 136 -11.17 -7.60 3.60
CA PRO A 136 -9.82 -7.77 4.15
C PRO A 136 -9.09 -6.46 4.49
N VAL A 137 -9.56 -5.32 3.98
CA VAL A 137 -9.02 -3.99 4.26
C VAL A 137 -10.17 -3.04 4.58
N PHE A 138 -9.97 -2.20 5.59
CA PHE A 138 -10.92 -1.17 6.00
C PHE A 138 -10.18 0.18 6.09
N VAL A 139 -10.62 1.16 5.30
CA VAL A 139 -10.09 2.52 5.38
C VAL A 139 -10.59 3.18 6.66
N ILE A 140 -9.68 3.72 7.48
CA ILE A 140 -10.05 4.40 8.74
C ILE A 140 -9.32 5.74 8.84
N TYR A 141 -10.08 6.78 9.16
CA TYR A 141 -9.57 8.10 9.51
C TYR A 141 -9.46 8.24 11.05
N PRO A 142 -8.53 9.06 11.55
CA PRO A 142 -8.29 9.21 12.98
C PRO A 142 -9.29 10.18 13.65
N PHE A 143 -10.59 9.86 13.65
CA PHE A 143 -11.68 10.78 14.02
C PHE A 143 -11.53 11.46 15.38
N ASP A 144 -11.11 10.72 16.40
CA ASP A 144 -11.00 11.26 17.76
C ASP A 144 -9.71 12.07 17.97
N LEU A 145 -8.68 11.88 17.13
CA LEU A 145 -7.45 12.70 17.14
C LEU A 145 -7.59 13.93 16.24
N VAL A 146 -8.39 13.84 15.18
CA VAL A 146 -8.59 14.89 14.18
C VAL A 146 -10.10 15.14 14.02
N PRO A 147 -10.71 15.94 14.91
CA PRO A 147 -12.16 16.10 14.99
C PRO A 147 -12.83 16.61 13.71
N GLU A 148 -12.11 17.36 12.86
CA GLU A 148 -12.61 17.80 11.55
C GLU A 148 -12.93 16.63 10.61
N THR A 149 -12.32 15.45 10.82
CA THR A 149 -12.63 14.24 10.07
C THR A 149 -13.90 13.54 10.59
N LYS A 150 -14.49 13.97 11.71
CA LYS A 150 -15.65 13.31 12.33
C LYS A 150 -16.98 13.81 11.75
N ASN A 151 -17.17 13.58 10.45
CA ASN A 151 -18.39 13.93 9.74
C ASN A 151 -18.72 12.93 8.62
N GLU A 152 -19.92 13.05 8.06
CA GLU A 152 -20.50 12.13 7.07
C GLU A 152 -19.60 11.90 5.84
N ILE A 153 -18.89 12.94 5.37
CA ILE A 153 -18.02 12.81 4.18
C ILE A 153 -16.89 11.81 4.45
N PHE A 154 -16.24 11.90 5.61
CA PHE A 154 -15.15 10.99 5.95
C PHE A 154 -15.65 9.62 6.40
N PHE A 155 -16.84 9.53 7.01
CA PHE A 155 -17.48 8.24 7.28
C PHE A 155 -17.75 7.47 5.98
N GLN A 156 -18.22 8.13 4.93
CA GLN A 156 -18.41 7.51 3.60
C GLN A 156 -17.08 7.10 2.93
N ARG A 157 -15.97 7.78 3.24
CA ARG A 157 -14.63 7.41 2.76
C ARG A 157 -14.04 6.20 3.48
N CYS A 158 -14.54 5.88 4.67
CA CYS A 158 -14.17 4.66 5.41
C CYS A 158 -14.85 3.43 4.81
N ILE A 159 -14.39 3.04 3.63
CA ILE A 159 -14.88 1.87 2.92
C ILE A 159 -14.29 0.59 3.54
N TRP A 160 -15.16 -0.32 3.96
CA TRP A 160 -14.80 -1.67 4.37
C TRP A 160 -14.83 -2.66 3.20
N GLN A 161 -14.26 -3.84 3.42
CA GLN A 161 -14.09 -4.86 2.39
C GLN A 161 -13.39 -4.32 1.13
N LEU A 162 -12.50 -3.35 1.32
CA LEU A 162 -11.74 -2.73 0.23
C LEU A 162 -10.86 -3.80 -0.44
N VAL A 163 -11.02 -3.94 -1.76
CA VAL A 163 -10.26 -4.90 -2.57
C VAL A 163 -9.54 -4.24 -3.74
N GLN A 164 -9.96 -3.05 -4.15
CA GLN A 164 -9.30 -2.31 -5.22
C GLN A 164 -9.15 -0.82 -4.91
N ILE A 165 -8.00 -0.27 -5.29
CA ILE A 165 -7.73 1.16 -5.35
C ILE A 165 -7.34 1.49 -6.79
N LYS A 166 -8.02 2.45 -7.40
CA LYS A 166 -7.64 2.99 -8.71
C LYS A 166 -7.20 4.44 -8.54
N VAL A 167 -5.94 4.71 -8.88
CA VAL A 167 -5.35 6.06 -8.86
C VAL A 167 -5.76 6.81 -10.12
N GLU A 168 -6.37 7.99 -9.96
CA GLU A 168 -6.94 8.83 -11.03
C GLU A 168 -6.35 10.25 -11.06
#